data_AF-A0A2E6AWD5-F1
#
_entry.id   AF-A0A2E6AWD5-F1
#
_cell.length_a   1.000
_cell.length_b   1.000
_cell.length_c   1.000
_cell.angle_alpha   90.00
_cell.angle_beta   90.00
_cell.angle_gamma   90.00
#
_symmetry.space_group_name_H-M   'P 1'
#
loop_
_entity.id
_entity.type
_entity.pdbx_description
1 polymer ?
#
loop_
_entity_poly.entity_id
_entity_poly.type
_entity_poly.pdbx_seq_one_letter_code
_entity_poly.pdbx_strand_id
1 'polypeptide(L)'
;MNSVYKNIVLFLYIILIFSISSIPGHGFIGKIHQFGIDKIFHFFEYLILGYLLVLAVNKKSNIFKIFYILVLSIAYLDEYFVQHISGRTVDHLDFLFNLIGLYTGIFISILATNYYDKKNKN
;
A
#
# COMPACT_ATOMS: atom_id res chain seq x y z
N MET A 1 0.81 -20.81 6.36
CA MET A 1 -0.48 -20.12 6.11
C MET A 1 -0.87 -20.34 4.65
N ASN A 2 -2.09 -20.79 4.37
CA ASN A 2 -2.58 -21.03 2.99
C ASN A 2 -2.51 -19.73 2.16
N SER A 3 -2.16 -19.84 0.88
CA SER A 3 -2.12 -18.74 -0.10
C SER A 3 -3.40 -17.89 -0.09
N VAL A 4 -4.55 -18.55 0.08
CA VAL A 4 -5.87 -17.89 0.15
C VAL A 4 -5.95 -16.89 1.31
N TYR A 5 -5.51 -17.26 2.51
CA TYR A 5 -5.58 -16.36 3.67
C TYR A 5 -4.71 -15.11 3.48
N LYS A 6 -3.55 -15.24 2.82
CA LYS A 6 -2.69 -14.08 2.56
C LYS A 6 -3.32 -13.12 1.56
N ASN A 7 -3.98 -13.65 0.54
CA ASN A 7 -4.72 -12.84 -0.43
C ASN A 7 -5.91 -12.12 0.23
N ILE A 8 -6.61 -12.78 1.16
CA ILE A 8 -7.68 -12.15 1.94
C ILE A 8 -7.13 -11.00 2.79
N VAL A 9 -5.99 -11.20 3.48
CA VAL A 9 -5.35 -10.13 4.27
C VAL A 9 -4.96 -8.95 3.37
N LEU A 10 -4.37 -9.20 2.20
CA LEU A 10 -4.03 -8.15 1.23
C LEU A 10 -5.28 -7.36 0.81
N PHE A 11 -6.38 -8.05 0.49
CA PHE A 11 -7.62 -7.43 0.05
C PHE A 11 -8.29 -6.61 1.17
N LEU A 12 -8.36 -7.15 2.39
CA LEU A 12 -8.87 -6.43 3.56
C LEU A 12 -8.04 -5.19 3.86
N TYR A 13 -6.73 -5.25 3.63
CA TYR A 13 -5.85 -4.11 3.83
C TYR A 13 -6.10 -3.00 2.79
N ILE A 14 -6.40 -3.34 1.54
CA ILE A 14 -6.82 -2.35 0.52
C ILE A 14 -8.14 -1.68 0.93
N ILE A 15 -9.11 -2.45 1.42
CA ILE A 15 -10.38 -1.89 1.94
C ILE A 15 -10.11 -0.94 3.11
N LEU A 16 -9.18 -1.27 3.99
CA LEU A 16 -8.81 -0.43 5.12
C LEU A 16 -8.24 0.91 4.65
N ILE A 17 -7.31 0.91 3.68
CA ILE A 17 -6.75 2.14 3.10
C ILE A 17 -7.89 3.03 2.58
N PHE A 18 -8.75 2.49 1.70
CA PHE A 18 -9.87 3.27 1.16
C PHE A 18 -10.84 3.76 2.23
N SER A 19 -11.06 2.98 3.29
CA SER A 19 -11.93 3.39 4.40
C SER A 19 -11.35 4.60 5.15
N ILE A 20 -10.03 4.62 5.37
CA ILE A 20 -9.32 5.74 6.00
C ILE A 20 -9.32 6.95 5.06
N SER A 21 -9.01 6.76 3.79
CA SER A 21 -8.99 7.83 2.78
C SER A 21 -10.37 8.44 2.50
N SER A 22 -11.44 7.68 2.74
CA SER A 22 -12.83 8.16 2.60
C SER A 22 -13.26 9.07 3.75
N ILE A 23 -12.48 9.20 4.83
CA ILE A 23 -12.83 10.08 5.94
C ILE A 23 -12.62 11.54 5.49
N PRO A 24 -13.66 12.39 5.55
CA PRO A 24 -13.60 13.73 4.99
C PRO A 24 -12.51 14.62 5.61
N GLY A 25 -11.92 15.49 4.78
CA GLY A 25 -10.74 16.30 5.11
C GLY A 25 -10.93 17.46 6.09
N HIS A 26 -11.98 17.47 6.92
CA HIS A 26 -12.25 18.56 7.87
C HIS A 26 -11.76 18.25 9.29
N GLY A 27 -11.69 19.27 10.14
CA GLY A 27 -11.31 19.12 11.54
C GLY A 27 -9.85 18.65 11.72
N PHE A 28 -9.66 17.55 12.45
CA PHE A 28 -8.33 17.02 12.75
C PHE A 28 -7.56 16.55 11.50
N ILE A 29 -8.27 15.96 10.54
CA ILE A 29 -7.67 15.43 9.30
C ILE A 29 -7.12 16.57 8.44
N GLY A 30 -7.86 17.67 8.32
CA GLY A 30 -7.38 18.85 7.61
C GLY A 30 -6.12 19.46 8.23
N LYS A 31 -5.97 19.38 9.57
CA LYS A 31 -4.74 19.82 10.25
C LYS A 31 -3.55 18.92 9.92
N ILE A 32 -3.74 17.60 9.90
CA ILE A 32 -2.67 16.64 9.53
C ILE A 32 -2.14 16.97 8.13
N HIS A 33 -3.03 17.22 7.18
CA HIS A 33 -2.67 17.60 5.81
C HIS A 33 -1.91 18.93 5.76
N GLN A 34 -2.38 19.95 6.49
CA GLN A 34 -1.72 21.26 6.56
C GLN A 34 -0.29 21.19 7.13
N PHE A 35 -0.03 20.29 8.08
CA PHE A 35 1.30 20.10 8.66
C PHE A 35 2.19 19.13 7.85
N GLY A 36 1.68 18.55 6.75
CA GLY A 36 2.42 17.60 5.91
C GLY A 36 2.70 16.25 6.59
N ILE A 37 1.99 15.94 7.68
CA ILE A 37 2.17 14.68 8.43
C ILE A 37 1.47 13.53 7.72
N ASP A 38 0.43 13.84 6.93
CA ASP A 38 -0.25 12.92 6.01
C ASP A 38 0.71 12.11 5.14
N LYS A 39 1.80 12.71 4.65
CA LYS A 39 2.83 12.06 3.83
C LYS A 39 3.49 10.87 4.52
N ILE A 40 3.66 10.96 5.84
CA ILE A 40 4.19 9.85 6.65
C ILE A 40 3.18 8.71 6.70
N PHE A 41 1.89 9.01 6.88
CA PHE A 41 0.83 8.01 6.86
C PHE A 41 0.73 7.33 5.50
N HIS A 42 0.68 8.11 4.42
CA HIS A 42 0.70 7.62 3.03
C HIS A 42 1.89 6.69 2.75
N PHE A 43 3.09 7.08 3.20
CA PHE A 43 4.27 6.21 3.09
C PHE A 43 4.08 4.88 3.82
N PHE A 44 3.63 4.89 5.08
CA PHE A 44 3.51 3.66 5.87
C PHE A 44 2.36 2.76 5.42
N GLU A 45 1.23 3.33 5.02
CA GLU A 45 0.10 2.59 4.45
C GLU A 45 0.55 1.79 3.23
N TYR A 46 1.21 2.45 2.28
CA TYR A 46 1.66 1.78 1.08
C TYR A 46 2.89 0.88 1.29
N LEU A 47 3.74 1.18 2.28
CA LEU A 47 4.81 0.27 2.71
C LEU A 47 4.24 -1.07 3.17
N ILE A 48 3.21 -1.07 4.01
CA ILE A 48 2.57 -2.30 4.45
C ILE A 48 1.91 -3.01 3.27
N LEU A 49 1.22 -2.27 2.38
CA LEU A 49 0.59 -2.84 1.18
C LEU A 49 1.60 -3.56 0.28
N GLY A 50 2.74 -2.92 0.00
CA GLY A 50 3.81 -3.49 -0.82
C GLY A 50 4.46 -4.71 -0.16
N TYR A 51 4.62 -4.68 1.16
CA TYR A 51 5.13 -5.81 1.92
C TYR A 51 4.19 -7.02 1.84
N LEU A 52 2.87 -6.79 2.02
CA LEU A 52 1.83 -7.82 1.94
C LEU A 52 1.70 -8.42 0.54
N LEU A 53 1.83 -7.62 -0.52
CA LEU A 53 1.78 -8.09 -1.91
C LEU A 53 2.79 -9.23 -2.16
N VAL A 54 4.04 -9.05 -1.74
CA VAL A 54 5.10 -10.07 -1.92
C VAL A 54 4.87 -11.31 -1.06
N LEU A 55 4.26 -11.15 0.12
CA LEU A 55 3.92 -12.30 0.97
C LEU A 55 2.77 -13.11 0.38
N ALA A 56 1.78 -12.44 -0.19
CA ALA A 56 0.54 -13.01 -0.72
C ALA A 56 0.77 -13.70 -2.08
N VAL A 57 1.54 -13.07 -2.97
CA VAL A 57 1.73 -13.54 -4.34
C VAL A 57 3.17 -14.00 -4.56
N ASN A 58 3.33 -15.20 -5.11
CA ASN A 58 4.66 -15.71 -5.44
C ASN A 58 5.32 -14.81 -6.50
N LYS A 59 6.38 -14.10 -6.09
CA LYS A 59 7.17 -13.17 -6.93
C LYS A 59 7.77 -13.78 -8.20
N LYS A 60 7.90 -15.12 -8.28
CA LYS A 60 8.38 -15.84 -9.47
C LYS A 60 7.26 -16.18 -10.47
N SER A 61 6.00 -16.01 -10.08
CA SER A 61 4.85 -16.30 -10.93
C SER A 61 4.57 -15.13 -11.87
N ASN A 62 4.14 -15.44 -13.10
CA ASN A 62 3.66 -14.43 -14.05
C ASN A 62 2.47 -13.62 -13.50
N ILE A 63 1.69 -14.20 -12.57
CA ILE A 63 0.56 -13.51 -11.91
C ILE A 63 1.03 -12.33 -11.04
N PHE A 64 2.28 -12.34 -10.57
CA PHE A 64 2.82 -11.26 -9.73
C PHE A 64 2.82 -9.93 -10.47
N LYS A 65 3.13 -9.92 -11.77
CA LYS A 65 3.11 -8.69 -12.58
C LYS A 65 1.69 -8.09 -12.66
N ILE A 66 0.68 -8.94 -12.76
CA ILE A 66 -0.73 -8.51 -12.79
C ILE A 66 -1.11 -7.89 -11.44
N PHE A 67 -0.84 -8.58 -10.34
CA PHE A 67 -1.13 -8.06 -9.00
C PHE A 67 -0.35 -6.78 -8.69
N TYR A 68 0.90 -6.69 -9.15
CA TYR A 68 1.72 -5.49 -9.02
C TYR A 68 1.09 -4.30 -9.74
N ILE A 69 0.64 -4.47 -10.99
CA ILE A 69 -0.06 -3.40 -11.73
C ILE A 69 -1.35 -3.00 -11.01
N LEU A 70 -2.14 -3.97 -10.54
CA LEU A 70 -3.38 -3.69 -9.80
C LEU A 70 -3.12 -2.90 -8.52
N VAL A 71 -2.12 -3.31 -7.72
CA VAL A 71 -1.75 -2.61 -6.48
C VAL A 71 -1.18 -1.21 -6.77
N LEU A 72 -0.43 -1.04 -7.86
CA LEU A 72 0.02 0.28 -8.31
C LEU A 72 -1.18 1.17 -8.67
N SER A 73 -2.21 0.62 -9.31
CA SER A 73 -3.45 1.34 -9.61
C SER A 73 -4.21 1.75 -8.33
N ILE A 74 -4.07 1.01 -7.23
CA ILE A 74 -4.66 1.41 -5.93
C ILE A 74 -4.10 2.75 -5.46
N ALA A 75 -2.77 2.97 -5.57
CA ALA A 75 -2.16 4.26 -5.20
C ALA A 75 -2.74 5.44 -5.99
N TYR A 76 -3.04 5.21 -7.28
CA TYR A 76 -3.66 6.22 -8.13
C TYR A 76 -5.13 6.44 -7.78
N LEU A 77 -5.90 5.35 -7.61
CA LEU A 77 -7.32 5.43 -7.27
C LEU A 77 -7.55 6.08 -5.91
N ASP A 78 -6.71 5.78 -4.94
CA ASP A 78 -6.79 6.35 -3.61
C ASP A 78 -6.66 7.89 -3.66
N GLU A 79 -5.57 8.38 -4.25
CA GLU A 79 -5.27 9.81 -4.29
C GLU A 79 -6.23 10.59 -5.20
N TYR A 80 -6.46 10.12 -6.42
CA TYR A 80 -7.16 10.91 -7.42
C TYR A 80 -8.67 10.67 -7.43
N PHE A 81 -9.15 9.57 -6.85
CA PHE A 81 -10.57 9.21 -6.87
C PHE A 81 -11.18 9.16 -5.46
N VAL A 82 -10.63 8.35 -4.54
CA VAL A 82 -11.21 8.19 -3.20
C VAL A 82 -11.09 9.50 -2.41
N GLN A 83 -9.90 10.10 -2.34
CA GLN A 83 -9.71 11.38 -1.66
C GLN A 83 -10.58 12.48 -2.29
N HIS A 84 -10.62 12.55 -3.62
CA HIS A 84 -11.45 13.53 -4.32
C HIS A 84 -12.94 13.43 -3.97
N ILE A 85 -13.51 12.21 -3.97
CA ILE A 85 -14.91 11.97 -3.61
C ILE A 85 -15.18 12.28 -2.12
N SER A 86 -14.20 12.04 -1.25
CA SER A 86 -14.31 12.33 0.19
C SER A 86 -14.26 13.83 0.53
N GLY A 87 -14.00 14.70 -0.45
CA GLY A 87 -13.83 16.14 -0.25
C GLY A 87 -12.48 16.52 0.37
N ARG A 88 -11.47 15.66 0.23
CA ARG A 88 -10.08 15.96 0.60
C ARG A 88 -9.35 16.67 -0.53
N THR A 89 -8.29 17.38 -0.19
CA THR A 89 -7.37 17.97 -1.16
C THR A 89 -6.53 16.87 -1.78
N VAL A 90 -6.57 16.76 -3.11
CA VAL A 90 -5.67 15.88 -3.87
C VAL A 90 -4.27 16.49 -3.87
N ASP A 91 -3.26 15.71 -3.48
CA ASP A 91 -1.85 16.12 -3.43
C ASP A 91 -0.95 15.13 -4.19
N HIS A 92 -0.26 15.63 -5.21
CA HIS A 92 0.69 14.84 -5.98
C HIS A 92 1.87 14.34 -5.14
N LEU A 93 2.22 15.03 -4.06
CA LEU A 93 3.23 14.55 -3.12
C LEU A 93 2.70 13.36 -2.32
N ASP A 94 1.44 13.33 -1.93
CA ASP A 94 0.85 12.17 -1.25
C ASP A 94 0.87 10.94 -2.17
N PHE A 95 0.54 11.11 -3.44
CA PHE A 95 0.76 10.06 -4.45
C PHE A 95 2.23 9.59 -4.53
N LEU A 96 3.18 10.53 -4.51
CA LEU A 96 4.61 10.18 -4.52
C LEU A 96 5.00 9.37 -3.28
N PHE A 97 4.51 9.75 -2.09
CA PHE A 97 4.78 9.00 -0.86
C PHE A 97 4.09 7.63 -0.85
N ASN A 98 2.89 7.50 -1.45
CA ASN A 98 2.26 6.20 -1.71
C ASN A 98 3.17 5.30 -2.56
N LEU A 99 3.73 5.84 -3.65
CA LEU A 99 4.66 5.09 -4.50
C LEU A 99 5.95 4.69 -3.76
N ILE A 100 6.59 5.64 -3.07
CA ILE A 100 7.84 5.39 -2.32
C ILE A 100 7.60 4.32 -1.24
N GLY A 101 6.50 4.44 -0.49
CA GLY A 101 6.05 3.44 0.46
C GLY A 101 5.92 2.07 -0.19
N LEU A 102 5.13 1.97 -1.25
CA LEU A 102 4.87 0.73 -1.98
C LEU A 102 6.15 0.02 -2.40
N TYR A 103 7.06 0.74 -3.06
CA TYR A 103 8.34 0.19 -3.52
C TYR A 103 9.23 -0.25 -2.36
N THR A 104 9.27 0.54 -1.28
CA THR A 104 10.04 0.22 -0.07
C THR A 104 9.52 -1.06 0.58
N GLY A 105 8.20 -1.20 0.70
CA GLY A 105 7.55 -2.40 1.22
C GLY A 105 7.86 -3.66 0.42
N ILE A 106 7.76 -3.56 -0.91
CA ILE A 106 8.11 -4.65 -1.83
C ILE A 106 9.57 -5.05 -1.63
N PHE A 107 10.48 -4.08 -1.63
CA PHE A 107 11.91 -4.32 -1.48
C PHE A 107 12.24 -5.03 -0.16
N ILE A 108 11.72 -4.53 0.96
CA ILE A 108 11.90 -5.12 2.29
C ILE A 108 11.37 -6.56 2.31
N SER A 109 10.19 -6.81 1.75
CA SER A 109 9.58 -8.15 1.74
C SER A 109 10.36 -9.14 0.87
N ILE A 110 10.91 -8.69 -0.26
CA ILE A 110 11.79 -9.52 -1.11
C ILE A 110 13.06 -9.91 -0.34
N LEU A 111 13.69 -8.97 0.36
CA LEU A 111 14.88 -9.24 1.17
C LEU A 111 14.57 -10.24 2.30
N ALA A 112 13.48 -9.99 3.05
CA ALA A 112 13.06 -10.85 4.15
C ALA A 112 12.76 -12.28 3.68
N THR A 113 12.01 -12.43 2.60
CA THR A 113 11.67 -13.75 2.03
C THR A 113 12.88 -14.47 1.47
N ASN A 114 13.79 -13.77 0.78
CA ASN A 114 15.04 -14.37 0.29
C ASN A 114 15.95 -14.84 1.43
N TYR A 115 16.07 -14.04 2.49
CA TYR A 115 16.85 -14.42 3.67
C TYR A 115 16.28 -15.68 4.33
N TYR A 116 14.96 -15.74 4.49
CA TYR A 116 14.26 -16.90 5.04
C TYR A 116 14.43 -18.14 4.15
N ASP A 117 14.26 -18.02 2.84
CA ASP A 117 14.43 -19.12 1.89
C ASP A 117 15.86 -19.67 1.88
N LYS A 118 16.88 -18.80 2.00
CA LYS A 118 18.29 -19.22 2.09
C LYS A 118 18.56 -19.99 3.37
N LYS A 119 18.01 -19.53 4.51
CA LYS A 119 18.19 -20.18 5.82
C LYS A 119 17.58 -21.59 5.87
N ASN A 120 16.45 -21.83 5.19
CA ASN A 120 15.76 -23.13 5.22
C ASN A 120 16.26 -24.13 4.16
N LYS A 121 17.19 -23.73 3.28
CA LYS A 121 17.83 -24.62 2.30
C LYS A 121 19.20 -25.16 2.75
N ASN A 122 19.75 -24.59 3.82
CA ASN A 122 20.95 -25.05 4.51
C ASN A 122 20.55 -25.85 5.76
#